data_AF-A0A7Y3XG64-F1
#
_entry.id   AF-A0A7Y3XG64-F1
#
_cell.length_a   1.000
_cell.length_b   1.000
_cell.length_c   1.000
_cell.angle_alpha   90.00
_cell.angle_beta   90.00
_cell.angle_gamma   90.00
#
_symmetry.space_group_name_H-M   'P 1'
#
loop_
_entity.id
_entity.type
_entity.pdbx_description
1 polymer ?
#
loop_
_entity_poly.entity_id
_entity_poly.type
_entity_poly.pdbx_seq_one_letter_code
_entity_poly.pdbx_strand_id
1 'polypeptide(L)'
;MPTRDETFAVADGHLIRSVTPARGRPYVHRCSHDSFREVLWAGEDLACGGFTLEEIAAHTNLPSTQVAVALAFLKERGCVETRYRRSYPADRLFYEDGMTEFWALAEESKNGGQ
;
A
#
# COMPACT_ATOMS: atom_id res chain seq x y z
N MET A 1 -12.83 13.84 -16.19
CA MET A 1 -11.63 13.00 -16.26
C MET A 1 -12.06 11.55 -16.18
N PRO A 2 -11.47 10.60 -16.92
CA PRO A 2 -11.85 9.20 -16.81
C PRO A 2 -11.49 8.71 -15.39
N THR A 3 -12.50 8.55 -14.54
CA THR A 3 -12.35 8.13 -13.15
C THR A 3 -11.93 6.66 -13.13
N ARG A 4 -10.80 6.36 -12.49
CA ARG A 4 -10.45 4.98 -12.11
C ARG A 4 -11.10 4.71 -10.77
N ASP A 5 -11.79 3.59 -10.66
CA ASP A 5 -12.29 3.11 -9.38
C ASP A 5 -11.28 2.11 -8.79
N GLU A 6 -11.00 2.26 -7.51
CA GLU A 6 -9.97 1.51 -6.80
C GLU A 6 -10.43 1.23 -5.38
N THR A 7 -10.34 -0.03 -4.97
CA THR A 7 -10.74 -0.48 -3.64
C THR A 7 -9.68 -1.39 -3.04
N PHE A 8 -9.65 -1.40 -1.70
CA PHE A 8 -8.79 -2.24 -0.90
C PHE A 8 -9.62 -3.13 0.01
N ALA A 9 -9.12 -4.34 0.27
CA ALA A 9 -9.66 -5.26 1.26
C ALA A 9 -8.53 -6.12 1.82
N VAL A 10 -8.70 -6.68 3.01
CA VAL A 10 -7.80 -7.71 3.53
C VAL A 10 -8.54 -9.03 3.60
N ALA A 11 -8.01 -10.05 2.92
CA ALA A 11 -8.52 -11.41 2.96
C ALA A 11 -7.38 -12.41 2.92
N ASP A 12 -7.51 -13.52 3.66
CA ASP A 12 -6.51 -14.59 3.76
C ASP A 12 -5.08 -14.09 4.06
N GLY A 13 -4.95 -13.07 4.92
CA GLY A 13 -3.66 -12.47 5.27
C GLY A 13 -3.00 -11.65 4.15
N HIS A 14 -3.75 -11.26 3.12
CA HIS A 14 -3.28 -10.44 2.01
C HIS A 14 -4.04 -9.12 1.93
N LEU A 15 -3.31 -8.03 1.72
CA LEU A 15 -3.86 -6.78 1.23
C LEU A 15 -4.18 -6.94 -0.26
N ILE A 16 -5.45 -6.88 -0.60
CA ILE A 16 -5.98 -7.01 -1.96
C ILE A 16 -6.32 -5.62 -2.48
N ARG A 17 -5.82 -5.31 -3.67
CA ARG A 17 -6.12 -4.09 -4.41
C ARG A 17 -6.88 -4.45 -5.69
N SER A 18 -8.11 -3.97 -5.80
CA SER A 18 -8.97 -4.15 -6.97
C SER A 18 -9.08 -2.85 -7.73
N VAL A 19 -8.91 -2.90 -9.05
CA VAL A 19 -8.90 -1.70 -9.88
C VAL A 19 -9.79 -1.89 -11.09
N THR A 20 -10.73 -0.97 -11.27
CA THR A 20 -11.51 -0.82 -12.49
C THR A 20 -10.98 0.39 -13.27
N PRO A 21 -10.15 0.18 -14.30
CA PRO A 21 -9.63 1.27 -15.10
C PRO A 21 -10.73 1.84 -16.00
N ALA A 22 -10.63 3.12 -16.36
CA ALA A 22 -11.59 3.75 -17.27
C ALA A 22 -11.62 3.13 -18.68
N ARG A 23 -10.54 2.45 -19.07
CA ARG A 23 -10.43 1.63 -20.28
C ARG A 23 -9.58 0.40 -19.97
N GLY A 24 -9.97 -0.74 -20.51
CA GLY A 24 -9.28 -2.02 -20.29
C GLY A 24 -10.08 -2.97 -19.40
N ARG A 25 -9.41 -3.99 -18.86
CA ARG A 25 -10.03 -5.00 -17.99
C ARG A 25 -9.76 -4.66 -16.53
N PRO A 26 -10.74 -4.85 -15.62
CA PRO A 26 -10.49 -4.84 -14.19
C PRO A 26 -9.40 -5.85 -13.82
N TYR A 27 -8.59 -5.50 -12.82
CA TYR A 27 -7.52 -6.36 -12.35
C TYR A 27 -7.40 -6.30 -10.83
N VAL A 28 -6.82 -7.38 -10.29
CA VAL A 28 -6.58 -7.56 -8.86
C VAL A 28 -5.11 -7.87 -8.64
N HIS A 29 -4.50 -7.19 -7.68
CA HIS A 29 -3.17 -7.49 -7.17
C HIS A 29 -3.24 -7.72 -5.67
N ARG A 30 -2.26 -8.47 -5.16
CA ARG A 30 -2.18 -8.84 -3.75
C ARG A 30 -0.80 -8.53 -3.22
N CYS A 31 -0.74 -8.10 -1.97
CA CYS A 31 0.47 -7.99 -1.17
C CYS A 31 0.27 -8.86 0.07
N SER A 32 1.21 -9.75 0.37
CA SER A 32 1.14 -10.51 1.61
C SER A 32 1.34 -9.59 2.81
N HIS A 33 0.79 -9.95 3.98
CA HIS A 33 1.03 -9.19 5.21
C HIS A 33 2.52 -9.04 5.54
N ASP A 34 3.32 -10.07 5.33
CA ASP A 34 4.77 -10.01 5.57
C ASP A 34 5.46 -9.04 4.60
N SER A 35 5.14 -9.14 3.30
CA SER A 35 5.62 -8.17 2.30
C SER A 35 5.21 -6.74 2.64
N PHE A 36 3.99 -6.54 3.14
CA PHE A 36 3.51 -5.23 3.55
C PHE A 36 4.33 -4.66 4.72
N ARG A 37 4.64 -5.49 5.72
CA ARG A 37 5.52 -5.11 6.84
C ARG A 37 6.93 -4.73 6.39
N GLU A 38 7.51 -5.49 5.47
CA GLU A 38 8.84 -5.18 4.93
C GLU A 38 8.85 -3.84 4.16
N VAL A 39 7.76 -3.52 3.46
CA VAL A 39 7.60 -2.20 2.81
C VAL A 39 7.54 -1.07 3.85
N LEU A 40 6.87 -1.27 4.98
CA LEU A 40 6.81 -0.27 6.05
C LEU A 40 8.20 -0.02 6.66
N TRP A 41 8.92 -1.08 7.01
CA TRP A 41 10.30 -0.97 7.53
C TRP A 41 11.23 -0.27 6.53
N ALA A 42 11.18 -0.65 5.26
CA ALA A 42 11.97 0.02 4.23
C ALA A 42 11.60 1.50 4.07
N GLY A 43 10.33 1.86 4.28
CA GLY A 43 9.89 3.25 4.25
C GLY A 43 10.44 4.09 5.40
N GLU A 44 10.55 3.51 6.61
CA GLU A 44 11.22 4.13 7.76
C GLU A 44 12.71 4.36 7.47
N ASP A 45 13.41 3.31 7.00
CA ASP A 45 14.85 3.38 6.70
C ASP A 45 15.18 4.43 5.64
N LEU A 46 14.28 4.64 4.67
CA LEU A 46 14.46 5.59 3.57
C LEU A 46 13.82 6.97 3.84
N ALA A 47 13.16 7.18 4.98
CA ALA A 47 12.30 8.34 5.25
C ALA A 47 13.00 9.69 5.03
N CYS A 48 14.27 9.79 5.42
CA CYS A 48 15.04 11.05 5.35
C CYS A 48 15.13 11.64 3.93
N GLY A 49 15.27 10.78 2.92
CA GLY A 49 15.32 11.19 1.51
C GLY A 49 13.98 11.03 0.78
N GLY A 50 13.00 10.39 1.42
CA GLY A 50 11.86 9.78 0.74
C GLY A 50 12.29 8.62 -0.15
N PHE A 51 11.34 7.97 -0.79
CA PHE A 51 11.58 6.77 -1.58
C PHE A 51 10.71 6.72 -2.84
N THR A 52 11.15 5.94 -3.83
CA THR A 52 10.33 5.49 -4.95
C THR A 52 9.93 4.03 -4.77
N LEU A 53 8.99 3.57 -5.60
CA LEU A 53 8.59 2.17 -5.65
C LEU A 53 9.78 1.26 -5.95
N GLU A 54 10.61 1.66 -6.92
CA GLU A 54 11.79 0.90 -7.36
C GLU A 54 12.85 0.81 -6.26
N GLU A 55 13.05 1.89 -5.49
CA GLU A 55 13.98 1.90 -4.37
C GLU A 55 13.52 0.96 -3.24
N ILE A 56 12.23 0.97 -2.89
CA ILE A 56 11.67 0.02 -1.91
C ILE A 56 11.79 -1.43 -2.41
N ALA A 57 11.44 -1.68 -3.69
CA ALA A 57 11.55 -3.01 -4.27
C ALA A 57 13.01 -3.52 -4.28
N ALA A 58 13.97 -2.65 -4.59
CA ALA A 58 15.39 -2.98 -4.54
C ALA A 58 15.88 -3.23 -3.10
N HIS A 59 15.42 -2.42 -2.14
CA HIS A 59 15.81 -2.53 -0.74
C HIS A 59 15.29 -3.83 -0.09
N THR A 60 14.05 -4.21 -0.39
CA THR A 60 13.36 -5.36 0.21
C THR A 60 13.51 -6.66 -0.61
N ASN A 61 13.99 -6.57 -1.85
CA ASN A 61 13.98 -7.66 -2.84
C ASN A 61 12.57 -8.24 -3.09
N LEU A 62 11.52 -7.43 -2.88
CA LEU A 62 10.14 -7.83 -3.11
C LEU A 62 9.70 -7.57 -4.56
N PRO A 63 8.69 -8.32 -5.07
CA PRO A 63 8.08 -8.01 -6.35
C PRO A 63 7.49 -6.60 -6.37
N SER A 64 7.82 -5.84 -7.41
CA SER A 64 7.36 -4.45 -7.59
C SER A 64 5.84 -4.30 -7.54
N THR A 65 5.09 -5.33 -7.95
CA THR A 65 3.62 -5.35 -7.88
C THR A 65 3.10 -5.37 -6.44
N GLN A 66 3.76 -6.07 -5.51
CA GLN A 66 3.38 -6.08 -4.10
C GLN A 66 3.70 -4.74 -3.43
N VAL A 67 4.89 -4.18 -3.74
CA VAL A 67 5.27 -2.84 -3.30
C VAL A 67 4.28 -1.80 -3.82
N ALA A 68 3.85 -1.90 -5.08
CA ALA A 68 2.84 -1.02 -5.66
C ALA A 68 1.51 -1.07 -4.90
N VAL A 69 1.07 -2.28 -4.51
CA VAL A 69 -0.17 -2.46 -3.72
C VAL A 69 -0.04 -1.80 -2.35
N ALA A 70 1.06 -2.05 -1.63
CA ALA A 70 1.32 -1.47 -0.33
C ALA A 70 1.35 0.07 -0.38
N LEU A 71 2.13 0.64 -1.32
CA LEU A 71 2.25 2.09 -1.46
C LEU A 71 0.95 2.75 -1.92
N ALA A 72 0.12 2.08 -2.73
CA ALA A 72 -1.18 2.61 -3.13
C ALA A 72 -2.14 2.68 -1.94
N PHE A 73 -2.18 1.65 -1.12
CA PHE A 73 -2.98 1.61 0.11
C PHE A 73 -2.54 2.69 1.11
N LEU A 74 -1.24 2.77 1.39
CA LEU A 74 -0.69 3.76 2.33
C LEU A 74 -0.94 5.21 1.87
N LYS A 75 -1.01 5.46 0.56
CA LYS A 75 -1.41 6.77 0.02
C LYS A 75 -2.90 7.04 0.19
N GLU A 76 -3.74 6.02 -0.04
CA GLU A 76 -5.19 6.12 0.15
C GLU A 76 -5.54 6.42 1.62
N ARG A 77 -4.82 5.81 2.55
CA ARG A 77 -4.96 6.04 3.99
C ARG A 77 -4.23 7.26 4.54
N GLY A 78 -3.48 7.98 3.71
CA GLY A 78 -2.78 9.18 4.11
C GLY A 78 -1.49 8.96 4.92
N CYS A 79 -1.02 7.72 5.07
CA CYS A 79 0.26 7.39 5.70
C CYS A 79 1.47 7.79 4.83
N VAL A 80 1.27 7.96 3.52
CA VAL A 80 2.30 8.40 2.57
C VAL A 80 1.87 9.63 1.82
N GLU A 81 2.71 10.66 1.85
CA GLU A 81 2.59 11.83 1.00
C GLU A 81 3.49 11.71 -0.22
N THR A 82 3.07 12.26 -1.36
CA THR A 82 3.93 12.39 -2.53
C THR A 82 4.36 13.83 -2.72
N ARG A 83 5.67 14.08 -2.67
CA ARG A 83 6.28 15.39 -2.93
C ARG A 83 7.15 15.28 -4.17
N TYR A 84 6.81 16.06 -5.20
CA TYR A 84 7.39 15.93 -6.53
C TYR A 84 7.26 14.50 -7.09
N ARG A 85 8.35 13.73 -7.10
CA ARG A 85 8.41 12.35 -7.63
C ARG A 85 8.78 11.31 -6.57
N ARG A 86 8.80 11.70 -5.29
CA ARG A 86 9.18 10.82 -4.18
C ARG A 86 8.03 10.72 -3.17
N SER A 87 7.93 9.56 -2.57
CA SER A 87 7.01 9.27 -1.48
C SER A 87 7.72 9.47 -0.14
N TYR A 88 7.01 10.06 0.81
CA TYR A 88 7.50 10.32 2.16
C TYR A 88 6.48 9.79 3.16
N PRO A 89 6.91 9.20 4.28
CA PRO A 89 6.04 9.00 5.42
C PRO A 89 5.36 10.32 5.83
N ALA A 90 4.07 10.26 6.16
CA ALA A 90 3.32 11.43 6.59
C ALA A 90 3.78 11.94 7.97
N ASP A 91 4.23 11.03 8.84
CA ASP A 91 4.78 11.34 10.16
C ASP A 91 5.90 10.36 10.57
N ARG A 92 6.18 10.28 11.89
CA ARG A 92 7.29 9.52 12.48
C ARG A 92 6.89 8.12 12.99
N LEU A 93 5.61 7.79 12.99
CA LEU A 93 5.07 6.51 13.45
C LEU A 93 4.56 5.71 12.25
N PHE A 94 5.29 5.77 11.14
CA PHE A 94 4.80 5.32 9.85
C PHE A 94 4.57 3.81 9.80
N TYR A 95 5.45 3.05 10.44
CA TYR A 95 5.23 1.63 10.63
C TYR A 95 3.95 1.36 11.44
N GLU A 96 3.80 1.99 12.60
CA GLU A 96 2.65 1.78 13.49
C GLU A 96 1.33 2.18 12.83
N ASP A 97 1.29 3.31 12.14
CA ASP A 97 0.10 3.80 11.45
C ASP A 97 -0.25 2.91 10.27
N GLY A 98 0.74 2.50 9.47
CA GLY A 98 0.53 1.57 8.36
C GLY A 98 -0.01 0.22 8.83
N MET A 99 0.48 -0.31 9.94
CA MET A 99 -0.04 -1.54 10.55
C MET A 99 -1.44 -1.35 11.13
N THR A 100 -1.71 -0.22 11.76
CA THR A 100 -3.03 0.12 12.30
C THR A 100 -4.07 0.14 11.20
N GLU A 101 -3.79 0.81 10.07
CA GLU A 101 -4.68 0.87 8.93
C GLU A 101 -4.90 -0.50 8.27
N PHE A 102 -3.86 -1.33 8.17
CA PHE A 102 -4.01 -2.70 7.68
C PHE A 102 -4.99 -3.50 8.53
N TRP A 103 -4.85 -3.45 9.86
CA TRP A 103 -5.71 -4.20 10.77
C TRP A 103 -7.13 -3.62 10.85
N ALA A 104 -7.27 -2.29 10.79
CA ALA A 104 -8.57 -1.65 10.67
C ALA A 104 -9.32 -2.15 9.42
N LEU A 105 -8.64 -2.15 8.26
CA LEU A 105 -9.22 -2.69 7.02
C LEU A 105 -9.53 -4.19 7.13
N ALA A 106 -8.72 -4.96 7.84
CA ALA A 106 -8.98 -6.38 8.08
C ALA A 106 -10.25 -6.61 8.92
N GLU A 107 -10.49 -5.79 9.94
CA GLU A 107 -11.73 -5.86 10.72
C GLU A 107 -12.95 -5.40 9.90
N GLU A 108 -12.82 -4.34 9.10
CA GLU A 108 -13.87 -3.91 8.17
C GLU A 108 -14.21 -5.01 7.16
N SER A 109 -13.20 -5.68 6.60
CA SER A 109 -13.37 -6.74 5.60
C SER A 109 -14.08 -7.97 6.17
N LYS A 110 -13.93 -8.26 7.48
CA LYS A 110 -14.69 -9.32 8.16
C LYS A 110 -16.16 -8.94 8.32
N ASN A 111 -16.43 -7.66 8.65
CA ASN A 111 -17.76 -7.17 8.95
C ASN A 111 -18.60 -6.85 7.70
N GLY A 112 -17.97 -6.56 6.57
CA GLY A 112 -18.63 -6.33 5.27
C GLY A 112 -19.06 -7.59 4.52
N GLY A 113 -18.79 -8.78 5.07
CA GLY A 113 -19.20 -10.08 4.52
C GLY A 113 -20.56 -10.59 4.99
N GLN A 114 -21.44 -9.71 5.46
CA GLN A 114 -22.81 -10.04 5.91
C GLN A 114 -23.87 -9.69 4.87
#